data_AF-A0A2M7QDE8-F1
#
_entry.id   AF-A0A2M7QDE8-F1
#
_cell.length_a   1.000
_cell.length_b   1.000
_cell.length_c   1.000
_cell.angle_alpha   90.00
_cell.angle_beta   90.00
_cell.angle_gamma   90.00
#
_symmetry.space_group_name_H-M   'P 1'
#
loop_
_entity.id
_entity.type
_entity.pdbx_description
1 polymer ?
#
loop_
_entity_poly.entity_id
_entity_poly.type
_entity_poly.pdbx_seq_one_letter_code
_entity_poly.pdbx_strand_id
1 'polypeptide(L)'
;MKQIVQQASESRAPLIAEVLGWAKTVVTEGNNIVFDTTNAEYFATVKNLLEVNGYHVLDVVKDKKAYTSQTPRLVYQATTADTAQTIGSLIATKLVDVEKCCALLDKAEGVSDLVEIAKENGVSEIPSICSAIIYDRWFRTVRGWIRMGATAKQIQVELDQTFNLTPTK
;
A
#
# COMPACT_ATOMS: atom_id res chain seq x y z
N MET A 1 26.77 -1.97 7.16
CA MET A 1 25.65 -2.93 7.18
C MET A 1 24.35 -2.28 7.66
N LYS A 2 24.32 -1.67 8.87
CA LYS A 2 23.13 -0.95 9.38
C LYS A 2 22.67 0.20 8.48
N GLN A 3 23.59 1.04 7.99
CA GLN A 3 23.23 2.26 7.23
C GLN A 3 22.44 2.01 5.92
N ILE A 4 22.80 1.00 5.11
CA ILE A 4 22.15 0.77 3.81
C ILE A 4 20.75 0.15 4.00
N VAL A 5 20.63 -0.77 4.95
CA VAL A 5 19.37 -1.41 5.34
C VAL A 5 18.42 -0.38 5.97
N GLN A 6 18.97 0.52 6.78
CA GLN A 6 18.23 1.62 7.40
C GLN A 6 17.69 2.60 6.34
N GLN A 7 18.50 2.98 5.36
CA GLN A 7 18.11 3.93 4.30
C GLN A 7 17.03 3.36 3.36
N ALA A 8 17.05 2.04 3.08
CA ALA A 8 16.00 1.36 2.32
C ALA A 8 14.71 1.10 3.13
N SER A 9 14.81 1.06 4.46
CA SER A 9 13.66 0.98 5.38
C SER A 9 13.03 2.35 5.64
N GLU A 10 13.82 3.42 5.56
CA GLU A 10 13.37 4.81 5.73
C GLU A 10 12.76 5.38 4.45
N SER A 11 13.14 4.85 3.28
CA SER A 11 12.45 5.16 2.05
C SER A 11 11.08 4.47 2.05
N ARG A 12 10.01 5.27 2.14
CA ARG A 12 8.62 4.78 1.94
C ARG A 12 8.39 4.26 0.50
N ALA A 13 9.41 4.32 -0.36
CA ALA A 13 9.33 4.06 -1.80
C ALA A 13 8.85 2.65 -2.17
N PRO A 14 9.28 1.55 -1.52
CA PRO A 14 8.76 0.22 -1.83
C PRO A 14 7.26 0.11 -1.56
N LEU A 15 6.80 0.69 -0.45
CA LEU A 15 5.39 0.72 -0.10
C LEU A 15 4.58 1.55 -1.12
N ILE A 16 5.11 2.71 -1.49
CA ILE A 16 4.47 3.61 -2.46
C ILE A 16 4.40 2.95 -3.85
N ALA A 17 5.44 2.24 -4.27
CA ALA A 17 5.46 1.53 -5.54
C ALA A 17 4.36 0.47 -5.62
N GLU A 18 4.14 -0.28 -4.54
CA GLU A 18 3.06 -1.28 -4.45
C GLU A 18 1.68 -0.60 -4.45
N VAL A 19 1.51 0.53 -3.75
CA VAL A 19 0.25 1.30 -3.77
C VAL A 19 -0.07 1.82 -5.17
N LEU A 20 0.92 2.38 -5.87
CA LEU A 20 0.77 2.83 -7.25
C LEU A 20 0.51 1.65 -8.21
N GLY A 21 1.16 0.51 -7.97
CA GLY A 21 0.93 -0.73 -8.70
C GLY A 21 -0.53 -1.17 -8.59
N TRP A 22 -1.05 -1.26 -7.37
CA TRP A 22 -2.46 -1.56 -7.11
C TRP A 22 -3.38 -0.52 -7.77
N ALA A 23 -3.12 0.77 -7.59
CA ALA A 23 -3.94 1.84 -8.18
C ALA A 23 -4.06 1.71 -9.71
N LYS A 24 -2.96 1.37 -10.40
CA LYS A 24 -2.96 1.14 -11.86
C LYS A 24 -3.80 -0.07 -12.29
N THR A 25 -3.90 -1.10 -11.44
CA THR A 25 -4.69 -2.30 -11.77
C THR A 25 -6.18 -2.10 -11.61
N VAL A 26 -6.59 -1.21 -10.69
CA VAL A 26 -7.97 -1.14 -10.20
C VAL A 26 -8.73 0.09 -10.68
N VAL A 27 -8.01 1.17 -11.00
CA VAL A 27 -8.58 2.40 -11.55
C VAL A 27 -8.74 2.21 -13.06
N THR A 28 -9.93 1.78 -13.48
CA THR A 28 -10.26 1.54 -14.89
C THR A 28 -10.88 2.76 -15.59
N GLU A 29 -11.61 3.59 -14.83
CA GLU A 29 -12.29 4.78 -15.33
C GLU A 29 -12.16 5.94 -14.34
N GLY A 30 -11.80 7.13 -14.86
CA GLY A 30 -11.45 8.28 -14.03
C GLY A 30 -10.14 8.07 -13.27
N ASN A 31 -9.87 8.94 -12.31
CA ASN A 31 -8.60 8.95 -11.54
C ASN A 31 -8.85 8.96 -10.02
N ASN A 32 -10.07 8.71 -9.57
CA ASN A 32 -10.45 8.89 -8.17
C ASN A 32 -10.10 7.67 -7.33
N ILE A 33 -9.46 7.90 -6.18
CA ILE A 33 -9.19 6.90 -5.16
C ILE A 33 -9.70 7.45 -3.83
N VAL A 34 -10.50 6.68 -3.11
CA VAL A 34 -10.87 7.01 -1.73
C VAL A 34 -9.75 6.55 -0.82
N PHE A 35 -9.24 7.43 0.02
CA PHE A 35 -8.34 7.05 1.10
C PHE A 35 -9.06 7.15 2.45
N ASP A 36 -9.33 5.98 3.03
CA ASP A 36 -10.00 5.83 4.31
C ASP A 36 -8.96 5.64 5.41
N THR A 37 -8.70 6.72 6.15
CA THR A 37 -7.75 6.72 7.24
C THR A 37 -8.12 7.75 8.30
N THR A 38 -7.88 7.39 9.55
CA THR A 38 -7.96 8.30 10.70
C THR A 38 -6.64 9.05 10.95
N ASN A 39 -5.55 8.67 10.27
CA ASN A 39 -4.23 9.30 10.42
C ASN A 39 -4.06 10.43 9.38
N ALA A 40 -4.19 11.68 9.84
CA ALA A 40 -4.10 12.87 8.99
C ALA A 40 -2.71 13.09 8.36
N GLU A 41 -1.63 12.76 9.05
CA GLU A 41 -0.27 12.91 8.52
C GLU A 41 0.00 11.88 7.40
N TYR A 42 -0.44 10.65 7.62
CA TYR A 42 -0.35 9.59 6.63
C TYR A 42 -1.25 9.87 5.43
N PHE A 43 -2.46 10.40 5.67
CA PHE A 43 -3.35 10.92 4.63
C PHE A 43 -2.64 11.94 3.75
N ALA A 44 -2.06 12.98 4.34
CA ALA A 44 -1.38 14.03 3.59
C ALA A 44 -0.22 13.48 2.74
N THR A 45 0.56 12.54 3.29
CA THR A 45 1.67 11.92 2.58
C THR A 45 1.19 11.12 1.37
N VAL A 46 0.30 10.14 1.57
CA VAL A 46 -0.17 9.25 0.50
C VAL A 46 -0.98 10.04 -0.53
N LYS A 47 -1.78 11.02 -0.08
CA LYS A 47 -2.51 11.94 -0.96
C LYS A 47 -1.57 12.65 -1.91
N ASN A 48 -0.56 13.35 -1.39
CA ASN A 48 0.37 14.09 -2.24
C ASN A 48 1.05 13.17 -3.26
N LEU A 49 1.45 11.97 -2.85
CA LEU A 49 2.11 11.01 -3.73
C LEU A 49 1.20 10.49 -4.84
N LEU A 50 -0.04 10.13 -4.52
CA LEU A 50 -1.03 9.69 -5.50
C LEU A 50 -1.39 10.84 -6.46
N GLU A 51 -1.53 12.06 -5.96
CA GLU A 51 -1.84 13.25 -6.78
C GLU A 51 -0.72 13.63 -7.74
N VAL A 52 0.55 13.55 -7.32
CA VAL A 52 1.71 13.71 -8.20
C VAL A 52 1.73 12.67 -9.33
N ASN A 53 1.14 11.50 -9.10
CA ASN A 53 1.03 10.42 -10.08
C ASN A 53 -0.31 10.43 -10.87
N GLY A 54 -1.06 11.53 -10.82
CA GLY A 54 -2.25 11.75 -11.64
C GLY A 54 -3.56 11.24 -11.07
N TYR A 55 -3.57 10.72 -9.84
CA TYR A 55 -4.79 10.31 -9.13
C TYR A 55 -5.42 11.49 -8.39
N HIS A 56 -6.70 11.39 -8.08
CA HIS A 56 -7.40 12.34 -7.21
C HIS A 56 -7.85 11.62 -5.94
N VAL A 57 -7.31 12.05 -4.80
CA VAL A 57 -7.55 11.37 -3.53
C VAL A 57 -8.67 12.02 -2.76
N LEU A 58 -9.74 11.25 -2.55
CA LEU A 58 -10.95 11.62 -1.84
C LEU A 58 -10.87 11.14 -0.39
N ASP A 59 -11.30 12.00 0.54
CA ASP A 59 -11.38 11.71 1.97
C ASP A 59 -12.75 11.10 2.30
N VAL A 60 -12.76 9.98 3.04
CA VAL A 60 -14.00 9.25 3.35
C VAL A 60 -15.03 10.10 4.12
N VAL A 61 -14.56 11.04 4.95
CA VAL A 61 -15.38 11.91 5.81
C VAL A 61 -15.86 13.14 5.03
N LYS A 62 -14.97 13.78 4.25
CA LYS A 62 -15.27 15.04 3.58
C LYS A 62 -15.99 14.86 2.26
N ASP A 63 -15.67 13.80 1.52
CA ASP A 63 -16.05 13.64 0.12
C ASP A 63 -17.11 12.56 -0.10
N LYS A 64 -17.93 12.27 0.92
CA LYS A 64 -18.91 11.17 0.94
C LYS A 64 -19.89 11.14 -0.26
N LYS A 65 -20.13 12.29 -0.91
CA LYS A 65 -21.01 12.40 -2.09
C LYS A 65 -20.25 12.30 -3.43
N ALA A 66 -18.92 12.26 -3.40
CA ALA A 66 -18.06 12.29 -4.59
C ALA A 66 -17.56 10.90 -5.02
N TYR A 67 -17.89 9.85 -4.28
CA TYR A 67 -17.52 8.46 -4.59
C TYR A 67 -18.70 7.51 -4.43
N THR A 68 -18.55 6.31 -5.00
CA THR A 68 -19.53 5.21 -4.89
C THR A 68 -18.84 3.95 -4.39
N SER A 69 -19.57 2.84 -4.26
CA SER A 69 -18.98 1.52 -3.96
C SER A 69 -18.03 1.02 -5.05
N GLN A 70 -18.16 1.56 -6.27
CA GLN A 70 -17.33 1.23 -7.43
C GLN A 70 -16.01 2.03 -7.46
N THR A 71 -15.86 3.03 -6.60
CA THR A 71 -14.64 3.84 -6.53
C THR A 71 -13.58 3.09 -5.71
N PRO A 72 -12.35 2.87 -6.26
CA PRO A 72 -11.29 2.19 -5.53
C PRO A 72 -11.01 2.83 -4.18
N ARG A 73 -10.87 1.99 -3.16
CA ARG A 73 -10.69 2.42 -1.77
C ARG A 73 -9.47 1.78 -1.15
N LEU A 74 -8.56 2.63 -0.72
CA LEU A 74 -7.41 2.29 0.09
C LEU A 74 -7.78 2.53 1.56
N VAL A 75 -7.52 1.57 2.44
CA VAL A 75 -7.86 1.67 3.86
C VAL A 75 -6.60 1.52 4.70
N TYR A 76 -6.35 2.48 5.59
CA TYR A 76 -5.28 2.42 6.58
C TYR A 76 -5.78 3.02 7.88
N GLN A 77 -5.74 2.27 8.97
CA GLN A 77 -6.09 2.77 10.30
C GLN A 77 -4.89 2.75 11.23
N ALA A 78 -5.07 3.33 12.42
CA ALA A 78 -4.01 3.44 13.43
C ALA A 78 -3.40 2.09 13.82
N THR A 79 -4.18 1.00 13.72
CA THR A 79 -3.70 -0.36 13.95
C THR A 79 -4.07 -1.29 12.81
N THR A 80 -3.28 -2.34 12.65
CA THR A 80 -3.54 -3.42 11.67
C THR A 80 -4.91 -4.07 11.89
N ALA A 81 -5.31 -4.27 13.15
CA ALA A 81 -6.61 -4.83 13.51
C ALA A 81 -7.76 -3.88 13.12
N ASP A 82 -7.62 -2.57 13.38
CA ASP A 82 -8.63 -1.58 12.98
C ASP A 82 -8.79 -1.52 11.45
N THR A 83 -7.69 -1.63 10.70
CA THR A 83 -7.75 -1.73 9.23
C THR A 83 -8.54 -2.97 8.81
N ALA A 84 -8.22 -4.15 9.33
CA ALA A 84 -8.91 -5.39 8.99
C ALA A 84 -10.42 -5.32 9.35
N GLN A 85 -10.76 -4.80 10.52
CA GLN A 85 -12.14 -4.62 10.95
C GLN A 85 -12.90 -3.65 10.03
N THR A 86 -12.25 -2.55 9.63
CA THR A 86 -12.85 -1.55 8.72
C THR A 86 -13.15 -2.17 7.38
N ILE A 87 -12.19 -2.92 6.81
CA ILE A 87 -12.36 -3.68 5.56
C ILE A 87 -13.53 -4.66 5.67
N GLY A 88 -13.56 -5.49 6.72
CA GLY A 88 -14.65 -6.47 6.92
C GLY A 88 -16.02 -5.79 6.99
N SER A 89 -16.10 -4.65 7.67
CA SER A 89 -17.33 -3.85 7.75
C SER A 89 -17.75 -3.29 6.39
N LEU A 90 -16.82 -2.75 5.61
CA LEU A 90 -17.09 -2.19 4.28
C LEU A 90 -17.60 -3.25 3.30
N ILE A 91 -17.03 -4.44 3.34
CA ILE A 91 -17.43 -5.58 2.50
C ILE A 91 -18.80 -6.10 2.93
N ALA A 92 -19.00 -6.38 4.23
CA ALA A 92 -20.26 -6.91 4.75
C ALA A 92 -21.45 -5.96 4.47
N THR A 93 -21.20 -4.65 4.49
CA THR A 93 -22.22 -3.62 4.21
C THR A 93 -22.32 -3.25 2.72
N LYS A 94 -21.51 -3.87 1.84
CA LYS A 94 -21.46 -3.60 0.39
C LYS A 94 -21.19 -2.13 0.04
N LEU A 95 -20.43 -1.44 0.89
CA LEU A 95 -20.04 -0.04 0.69
C LEU A 95 -18.86 0.10 -0.27
N VAL A 96 -18.23 -1.02 -0.65
CA VAL A 96 -17.12 -1.10 -1.61
C VAL A 96 -17.14 -2.48 -2.28
N ASP A 97 -16.72 -2.54 -3.54
CA ASP A 97 -16.42 -3.83 -4.17
C ASP A 97 -15.11 -4.39 -3.60
N VAL A 98 -15.09 -5.69 -3.32
CA VAL A 98 -13.93 -6.35 -2.69
C VAL A 98 -12.66 -6.19 -3.52
N GLU A 99 -12.73 -6.41 -4.83
CA GLU A 99 -11.60 -6.27 -5.75
C GLU A 99 -11.06 -4.83 -5.83
N LYS A 100 -11.91 -3.86 -5.45
CA LYS A 100 -11.58 -2.44 -5.41
C LYS A 100 -11.19 -1.93 -4.03
N CYS A 101 -11.13 -2.81 -3.04
CA CYS A 101 -10.82 -2.47 -1.67
C CYS A 101 -9.46 -3.03 -1.28
N CYS A 102 -8.52 -2.15 -0.94
CA CYS A 102 -7.16 -2.54 -0.57
C CYS A 102 -6.81 -2.11 0.84
N ALA A 103 -6.32 -3.06 1.62
CA ALA A 103 -5.83 -2.80 2.96
C ALA A 103 -4.34 -2.44 2.95
N LEU A 104 -3.98 -1.34 3.61
CA LEU A 104 -2.60 -1.04 3.97
C LEU A 104 -2.33 -1.55 5.39
N LEU A 105 -1.34 -2.42 5.53
CA LEU A 105 -1.04 -3.10 6.78
C LEU A 105 0.42 -2.92 7.18
N ASP A 106 0.67 -2.74 8.47
CA ASP A 106 2.03 -2.63 9.01
C ASP A 106 2.62 -3.96 9.47
N LYS A 107 1.77 -4.98 9.66
CA LYS A 107 2.16 -6.29 10.18
C LYS A 107 1.59 -7.42 9.34
N ALA A 108 2.34 -8.52 9.27
CA ALA A 108 1.93 -9.72 8.53
C ALA A 108 0.71 -10.43 9.14
N GLU A 109 0.45 -10.26 10.45
CA GLU A 109 -0.74 -10.81 11.12
C GLU A 109 -2.04 -10.33 10.44
N GLY A 110 -2.12 -9.06 10.04
CA GLY A 110 -3.29 -8.52 9.36
C GLY A 110 -3.60 -9.15 8.00
N VAL A 111 -2.59 -9.70 7.31
CA VAL A 111 -2.83 -10.44 6.06
C VAL A 111 -3.56 -11.74 6.35
N SER A 112 -3.26 -12.39 7.48
CA SER A 112 -3.96 -13.61 7.91
C SER A 112 -5.40 -13.29 8.28
N ASP A 113 -5.64 -12.19 8.98
CA ASP A 113 -6.99 -11.70 9.32
C ASP A 113 -7.83 -11.46 8.06
N LEU A 114 -7.24 -10.84 7.02
CA LEU A 114 -7.93 -10.61 5.75
C LEU A 114 -8.28 -11.90 5.01
N VAL A 115 -7.46 -12.96 5.12
CA VAL A 115 -7.77 -14.28 4.55
C VAL A 115 -8.98 -14.90 5.24
N GLU A 116 -9.12 -14.73 6.56
CA GLU A 116 -10.29 -15.19 7.30
C GLU A 116 -11.54 -14.41 6.90
N ILE A 117 -11.46 -13.08 6.86
CA ILE A 117 -12.55 -12.20 6.41
C ILE A 117 -12.98 -12.55 4.98
N ALA A 118 -12.02 -12.83 4.09
CA ALA A 118 -12.32 -13.23 2.71
C ALA A 118 -13.17 -14.51 2.66
N LYS A 119 -12.78 -15.53 3.44
CA LYS A 119 -13.50 -16.80 3.54
C LYS A 119 -14.91 -16.60 4.09
N GLU A 120 -15.06 -15.82 5.15
CA GLU A 120 -16.36 -15.53 5.77
C GLU A 120 -17.33 -14.81 4.82
N ASN A 121 -16.80 -13.98 3.92
CA ASN A 121 -17.58 -13.23 2.95
C ASN A 121 -17.69 -13.94 1.59
N GLY A 122 -17.19 -15.16 1.45
CA GLY A 122 -17.27 -15.94 0.23
C GLY A 122 -16.48 -15.36 -0.95
N VAL A 123 -15.43 -14.59 -0.66
CA VAL A 123 -14.55 -13.98 -1.67
C VAL A 123 -13.19 -14.66 -1.66
N SER A 124 -12.53 -14.72 -2.82
CA SER A 124 -11.27 -15.45 -2.97
C SER A 124 -10.11 -14.80 -2.22
N GLU A 125 -10.03 -13.47 -2.30
CA GLU A 125 -8.94 -12.69 -1.70
C GLU A 125 -9.40 -11.24 -1.53
N ILE A 126 -8.89 -10.58 -0.50
CA ILE A 126 -8.99 -9.14 -0.34
C ILE A 126 -7.62 -8.54 -0.65
N PRO A 127 -7.50 -7.63 -1.63
CA PRO A 127 -6.25 -6.96 -1.93
C PRO A 127 -5.62 -6.35 -0.67
N SER A 128 -4.32 -6.56 -0.49
CA SER A 128 -3.59 -5.97 0.63
C SER A 128 -2.14 -5.66 0.28
N ILE A 129 -1.63 -4.61 0.90
CA ILE A 129 -0.26 -4.14 0.78
C ILE A 129 0.30 -4.06 2.19
N CYS A 130 1.20 -4.99 2.51
CA CYS A 130 1.76 -5.12 3.85
C CYS A 130 3.22 -4.65 3.88
N SER A 131 3.52 -3.58 4.63
CA SER A 131 4.85 -3.00 4.72
C SER A 131 5.87 -4.00 5.29
N ALA A 132 5.51 -4.77 6.33
CA ALA A 132 6.37 -5.82 6.88
C ALA A 132 6.78 -6.88 5.84
N ILE A 133 5.84 -7.32 4.99
CA ILE A 133 6.12 -8.31 3.93
C ILE A 133 7.01 -7.71 2.86
N ILE A 134 6.74 -6.47 2.45
CA ILE A 134 7.51 -5.74 1.44
C ILE A 134 8.96 -5.60 1.91
N TYR A 135 9.17 -5.06 3.11
CA TYR A 135 10.52 -4.86 3.63
C TYR A 135 11.26 -6.19 3.85
N ASP A 136 10.59 -7.23 4.37
CA ASP A 136 11.22 -8.55 4.53
C ASP A 136 11.62 -9.17 3.19
N ARG A 137 10.80 -9.02 2.13
CA ARG A 137 11.15 -9.40 0.75
C ARG A 137 12.40 -8.67 0.28
N TRP A 138 12.45 -7.35 0.40
CA TRP A 138 13.59 -6.55 -0.02
C TRP A 138 14.86 -6.86 0.78
N PHE A 139 14.76 -7.08 2.09
CA PHE A 139 15.89 -7.51 2.89
C PHE A 139 16.39 -8.90 2.52
N ARG A 140 15.51 -9.82 2.10
CA ARG A 140 15.93 -11.11 1.53
C ARG A 140 16.68 -10.92 0.22
N THR A 141 16.18 -10.09 -0.70
CA THR A 141 16.83 -9.79 -1.98
C THR A 141 18.23 -9.19 -1.78
N VAL A 142 18.35 -8.15 -0.94
CA VAL A 142 19.62 -7.50 -0.62
C VAL A 142 20.62 -8.49 0.00
N ARG A 143 20.17 -9.34 0.94
CA ARG A 143 21.02 -10.39 1.50
C ARG A 143 21.48 -11.40 0.44
N GLY A 144 20.64 -11.70 -0.55
CA GLY A 144 20.99 -12.51 -1.71
C GLY A 144 22.13 -11.91 -2.52
N TRP A 145 22.01 -10.63 -2.89
CA TRP A 145 23.05 -9.92 -3.64
C TRP A 145 24.38 -9.85 -2.89
N ILE A 146 24.36 -9.60 -1.57
CA ILE A 146 25.58 -9.60 -0.75
C ILE A 146 26.27 -10.97 -0.79
N ARG A 147 25.51 -12.07 -0.72
CA ARG A 147 26.08 -13.43 -0.81
C ARG A 147 26.70 -13.72 -2.17
N MET A 148 26.20 -13.09 -3.23
CA MET A 148 26.78 -13.18 -4.58
C MET A 148 27.97 -12.23 -4.80
N GLY A 149 28.41 -11.52 -3.76
CA GLY A 149 29.56 -10.62 -3.83
C GLY A 149 29.25 -9.21 -4.32
N ALA A 150 27.97 -8.83 -4.42
CA ALA A 150 27.60 -7.47 -4.80
C ALA A 150 28.06 -6.46 -3.75
N THR A 151 28.61 -5.33 -4.22
CA THR A 151 29.02 -4.23 -3.36
C THR A 151 27.84 -3.36 -2.96
N ALA A 152 27.99 -2.61 -1.86
CA ALA A 152 27.02 -1.62 -1.40
C ALA A 152 26.60 -0.64 -2.51
N LYS A 153 27.55 -0.18 -3.33
CA LYS A 153 27.29 0.77 -4.42
C LYS A 153 26.43 0.15 -5.52
N GLN A 154 26.68 -1.11 -5.88
CA GLN A 154 25.88 -1.83 -6.87
C GLN A 154 24.45 -2.04 -6.35
N ILE A 155 24.31 -2.47 -5.10
CA ILE A 155 22.99 -2.65 -4.46
C ILE A 155 22.22 -1.33 -4.43
N GLN A 156 22.88 -0.21 -4.10
CA GLN A 156 22.24 1.10 -4.11
C GLN A 156 21.76 1.49 -5.51
N VAL A 157 22.58 1.29 -6.54
CA VAL A 157 22.20 1.59 -7.93
C VAL A 157 20.98 0.77 -8.36
N GLU A 158 20.94 -0.52 -8.02
CA GLU A 158 19.79 -1.40 -8.34
C GLU A 158 18.51 -0.94 -7.63
N LEU A 159 18.61 -0.58 -6.34
CA LEU A 159 17.46 -0.06 -5.58
C LEU A 159 16.99 1.29 -6.14
N ASP A 160 17.91 2.19 -6.47
CA ASP A 160 17.60 3.50 -7.03
C ASP A 160 16.89 3.39 -8.37
N GLN A 161 17.34 2.47 -9.24
CA GLN A 161 16.70 2.16 -10.52
C GLN A 161 15.32 1.53 -10.34
N THR A 162 15.19 0.58 -9.42
CA THR A 162 13.95 -0.16 -9.20
C THR A 162 12.83 0.75 -8.70
N PHE A 163 13.15 1.69 -7.80
CA PHE A 163 12.16 2.57 -7.18
C PHE A 163 12.12 3.97 -7.78
N ASN A 164 12.90 4.21 -8.83
CA ASN A 164 13.02 5.50 -9.47
C ASN A 164 13.34 6.63 -8.45
N LEU A 165 14.18 6.32 -7.46
CA LEU A 165 14.55 7.22 -6.34
C LEU A 165 15.51 8.33 -6.76
N THR A 166 15.93 8.36 -8.03
CA THR A 166 16.64 9.51 -8.58
C THR A 166 15.71 10.72 -8.64
N PRO A 167 16.08 11.86 -8.03
CA PRO A 167 15.40 13.11 -8.32
C PRO A 167 15.52 13.34 -9.82
N THR A 168 14.40 13.56 -10.50
CA THR A 168 14.42 14.31 -11.76
C THR A 168 15.18 15.60 -11.48
N LYS A 169 16.35 15.72 -12.11
CA LYS A 169 17.18 16.93 -12.08
C LYS A 169 16.38 18.15 -12.48
#